data_AF-A0A9E3Q7K0-F1
#
_entry.id   AF-A0A9E3Q7K0-F1
#
_cell.length_a   1.000
_cell.length_b   1.000
_cell.length_c   1.000
_cell.angle_alpha   90.00
_cell.angle_beta   90.00
_cell.angle_gamma   90.00
#
_symmetry.space_group_name_H-M   'P 1'
#
loop_
_entity.id
_entity.type
_entity.pdbx_description
1 polymer ?
#
loop_
_entity_poly.entity_id
_entity_poly.type
_entity_poly.pdbx_seq_one_letter_code
_entity_poly.pdbx_strand_id
1 'polypeptide(L)'
;MAPFLALILLLLAPPGADADSVPTSQASFPPSLDHYADTHLTRLPEILAHRVRAHPFNATATFLFALAITHTFAARRFRSWASTIEEHHQSRWWNEVRQAELEGRPPPRKTTSIRGRSLHFLGEIEVVFGLWAVPLLALLGWQHGVASAVEYLENRVQYHEPLFVVVIMTLAATRPVVHLAESLLRRVASLGGATPVAWWFVLLTLGPLLGSFVTEAGAMTLTALLLGRHFYRFNPSPRLAYATLGLLFVNISVGGTMTHFAAPPVLMVADRWNWNLPFMALHFGWQSALGILVSTTVVLTLLRRDFAILTDPARPEPAGIEPAETNLRPVPGWITLVHVLAMAWTVLNNHHPVLLVGGFLFFLAFYTVTEDFQSPLELRGPILVGFFLAGLVVHGGLQQWWIAPALGGLGEWPLFLTSGILTAFNDNAALTYLATLVPGLTESMKHAVVAGAVAGGGLTVIANAPNPAGQSILASFFPGGVSALRLFLGALLPTLVVGFCLMLLPH
;
A
#
# COMPACT_ATOMS: atom_id res chain seq x y z
N MET A 1 -18.80 9.58 15.60
CA MET A 1 -19.44 10.91 15.69
C MET A 1 -18.51 11.98 16.28
N ALA A 2 -17.72 11.68 17.32
CA ALA A 2 -16.73 12.61 17.88
C ALA A 2 -15.81 13.35 16.88
N PRO A 3 -15.21 12.72 15.85
CA PRO A 3 -14.32 13.43 14.91
C PRO A 3 -15.06 14.47 14.05
N PHE A 4 -16.31 14.21 13.69
CA PHE A 4 -17.12 15.12 12.87
C PHE A 4 -17.67 16.30 13.67
N LEU A 5 -17.97 16.10 14.97
CA LEU A 5 -18.32 17.20 15.89
C LEU A 5 -17.16 18.15 16.14
N ALA A 6 -15.93 17.62 16.28
CA ALA A 6 -14.73 18.45 16.41
C ALA A 6 -14.45 19.29 15.14
N LEU A 7 -14.70 18.71 13.96
CA LEU A 7 -14.60 19.43 12.69
C LEU A 7 -15.59 20.59 12.59
N ILE A 8 -16.84 20.39 13.02
CA ILE A 8 -17.87 21.44 13.04
C ILE A 8 -17.44 22.58 13.98
N LEU A 9 -16.89 22.27 15.16
CA LEU A 9 -16.39 23.29 16.10
C LEU A 9 -15.21 24.10 15.52
N LEU A 10 -14.32 23.46 14.76
CA LEU A 10 -13.21 24.13 14.08
C LEU A 10 -13.67 25.04 12.93
N LEU A 11 -14.71 24.64 12.19
CA LEU A 11 -15.31 25.44 11.12
C LEU A 11 -16.12 26.63 11.65
N LEU A 12 -16.61 26.56 12.89
CA LEU A 12 -17.34 27.64 13.56
C LEU A 12 -16.42 28.65 14.26
N ALA A 13 -15.11 28.38 14.34
CA ALA A 13 -14.16 29.34 14.88
C ALA A 13 -14.08 30.57 13.97
N PRO A 14 -14.22 31.79 14.51
CA PRO A 14 -14.09 33.00 13.71
C PRO A 14 -12.71 33.04 13.05
N PRO A 15 -12.58 33.57 11.82
CA PRO A 15 -11.26 33.83 11.23
C PRO A 15 -10.46 34.68 12.21
N GLY A 16 -9.18 34.33 12.41
CA GLY A 16 -8.31 35.04 13.37
C GLY A 16 -8.36 36.55 13.11
N ALA A 17 -8.45 37.34 14.17
CA ALA A 17 -8.66 38.80 14.13
C ALA A 17 -7.51 39.62 13.50
N ASP A 18 -6.54 38.97 12.84
CA ASP A 18 -5.38 39.59 12.20
C ASP A 18 -5.38 39.40 10.66
N ALA A 19 -6.54 39.14 10.06
CA ALA A 19 -6.65 39.00 8.60
C ALA A 19 -6.31 40.29 7.82
N ASP A 20 -6.31 41.46 8.48
CA ASP A 20 -6.10 42.77 7.85
C ASP A 20 -4.70 43.39 8.08
N SER A 21 -3.74 42.67 8.69
CA SER A 21 -2.41 43.26 8.96
C SER A 21 -1.19 42.37 8.69
N VAL A 22 -1.33 41.26 7.95
CA VAL A 22 -0.15 40.51 7.50
C VAL A 22 0.52 41.29 6.36
N PRO A 23 1.77 41.76 6.51
CA PRO A 23 2.49 42.37 5.41
C PRO A 23 2.57 41.38 4.26
N THR A 24 2.37 41.86 3.04
CA THR A 24 2.61 41.16 1.75
C THR A 24 4.08 40.77 1.53
N SER A 25 4.84 40.44 2.59
CA SER A 25 6.01 39.61 2.46
C SER A 25 5.54 38.16 2.41
N GLN A 26 5.90 37.47 1.33
CA GLN A 26 5.69 36.05 1.04
C GLN A 26 6.13 35.13 2.20
N ALA A 27 5.41 35.10 3.31
CA ALA A 27 5.57 34.09 4.35
C ALA A 27 4.95 32.80 3.79
N SER A 28 5.76 32.07 3.03
CA SER A 28 5.37 30.85 2.35
C SER A 28 4.73 29.90 3.36
N PHE A 29 3.44 29.61 3.21
CA PHE A 29 2.74 28.64 4.04
C PHE A 29 2.90 27.22 3.44
N PRO A 30 3.18 26.17 4.24
CA PRO A 30 3.58 26.20 5.64
C PRO A 30 4.98 26.83 5.81
N PRO A 31 5.26 27.46 6.98
CA PRO A 31 6.56 28.03 7.31
C PRO A 31 7.66 26.97 7.29
N SER A 32 8.85 27.36 6.81
CA SER A 32 10.04 26.50 6.88
C SER A 32 10.53 26.31 8.32
N LEU A 33 11.33 25.28 8.57
CA LEU A 33 11.87 25.01 9.91
C LEU A 33 12.74 26.16 10.45
N ASP A 34 13.53 26.79 9.58
CA ASP A 34 14.40 27.91 9.97
C ASP A 34 13.60 29.15 10.43
N HIS A 35 12.36 29.29 9.95
CA HIS A 35 11.48 30.40 10.32
C HIS A 35 11.11 30.41 11.82
N TYR A 36 11.20 29.27 12.50
CA TYR A 36 10.87 29.19 13.93
C TYR A 36 11.97 29.73 14.85
N ALA A 37 13.21 29.88 14.37
CA ALA A 37 14.35 30.40 15.13
C ALA A 37 14.54 29.75 16.53
N ASP A 38 14.30 28.45 16.64
CA ASP A 38 14.25 27.71 17.90
C ASP A 38 15.47 26.84 18.18
N THR A 39 16.59 27.11 17.50
CA THR A 39 17.88 26.42 17.69
C THR A 39 18.43 26.50 19.12
N HIS A 40 17.96 27.47 19.91
CA HIS A 40 18.31 27.64 21.31
C HIS A 40 17.52 26.71 22.26
N LEU A 41 16.42 26.11 21.79
CA LEU A 41 15.59 25.19 22.58
C LEU A 41 16.08 23.75 22.37
N THR A 42 16.23 23.00 23.47
CA THR A 42 16.75 21.62 23.43
C THR A 42 15.72 20.57 23.80
N ARG A 43 14.66 20.95 24.53
CA ARG A 43 13.61 20.01 24.95
C ARG A 43 12.45 20.03 23.97
N LEU A 44 12.03 18.84 23.53
CA LEU A 44 10.92 18.67 22.60
C LEU A 44 9.64 19.42 23.02
N PRO A 45 9.16 19.35 24.27
CA PRO A 45 7.95 20.08 24.66
C PRO A 45 8.09 21.60 24.54
N GLU A 46 9.29 22.15 24.79
CA GLU A 46 9.56 23.59 24.70
C GLU A 46 9.57 24.05 23.23
N ILE A 47 10.23 23.27 22.35
CA ILE A 47 10.22 23.47 20.89
C ILE A 47 8.78 23.47 20.36
N LEU A 48 8.01 22.42 20.68
CA LEU A 48 6.64 22.29 20.19
C LEU A 48 5.74 23.43 20.66
N ALA A 49 5.83 23.82 21.94
CA ALA A 49 5.06 24.92 22.49
C ALA A 49 5.39 26.26 21.79
N HIS A 50 6.66 26.51 21.49
CA HIS A 50 7.10 27.68 20.74
C HIS A 50 6.53 27.69 19.31
N ARG A 51 6.67 26.59 18.57
CA ARG A 51 6.18 26.48 17.19
C ARG A 51 4.67 26.63 17.06
N VAL A 52 3.90 26.08 18.01
CA VAL A 52 2.43 26.22 18.03
C VAL A 52 2.01 27.67 18.28
N ARG A 53 2.72 28.40 19.17
CA ARG A 53 2.42 29.83 19.38
C ARG A 53 2.74 30.68 18.16
N ALA A 54 3.82 30.34 17.45
CA ALA A 54 4.21 31.06 16.24
C ALA A 54 3.24 30.81 15.07
N HIS A 55 2.76 29.57 14.89
CA HIS A 55 1.86 29.18 13.81
C HIS A 55 0.75 28.24 14.32
N PRO A 56 -0.34 28.79 14.91
CA PRO A 56 -1.39 27.98 15.54
C PRO A 56 -2.09 26.99 14.61
N PHE A 57 -2.20 27.33 13.32
CA PHE A 57 -2.84 26.48 12.32
C PHE A 57 -2.17 25.11 12.20
N ASN A 58 -0.85 25.02 12.46
CA ASN A 58 -0.14 23.75 12.42
C ASN A 58 -0.68 22.75 13.44
N ALA A 59 -1.11 23.21 14.62
CA ALA A 59 -1.77 22.34 15.59
C ALA A 59 -3.13 21.83 15.06
N THR A 60 -3.90 22.68 14.37
CA THR A 60 -5.16 22.29 13.72
C THR A 60 -4.91 21.27 12.60
N ALA A 61 -3.91 21.51 11.75
CA ALA A 61 -3.52 20.58 10.70
C ALA A 61 -3.07 19.23 11.26
N THR A 62 -2.25 19.22 12.32
CA THR A 62 -1.84 17.99 13.01
C THR A 62 -3.00 17.28 13.70
N PHE A 63 -3.98 18.01 14.24
CA PHE A 63 -5.20 17.42 14.78
C PHE A 63 -6.02 16.71 13.70
N LEU A 64 -6.23 17.34 12.53
CA LEU A 64 -6.93 16.70 11.40
C LEU A 64 -6.16 15.47 10.88
N PHE A 65 -4.83 15.56 10.83
CA PHE A 65 -3.99 14.43 10.47
C PHE A 65 -4.12 13.27 11.48
N ALA A 66 -4.17 13.56 12.78
CA ALA A 66 -4.42 12.55 13.81
C ALA A 66 -5.82 11.93 13.70
N LEU A 67 -6.84 12.70 13.29
CA LEU A 67 -8.17 12.19 12.99
C LEU A 67 -8.17 11.27 11.76
N ALA A 68 -7.38 11.60 10.73
CA ALA A 68 -7.18 10.72 9.57
C ALA A 68 -6.54 9.39 9.98
N ILE A 69 -5.45 9.41 10.76
CA ILE A 69 -4.82 8.20 11.29
C ILE A 69 -5.82 7.38 12.12
N THR A 70 -6.57 8.03 13.01
CA THR A 70 -7.59 7.36 13.84
C THR A 70 -8.70 6.75 12.97
N HIS A 71 -9.08 7.42 11.87
CA HIS A 71 -10.05 6.92 10.91
C HIS A 71 -9.53 5.65 10.20
N THR A 72 -8.27 5.58 9.82
CA THR A 72 -7.66 4.37 9.23
C THR A 72 -7.84 3.15 10.14
N PHE A 73 -7.62 3.31 11.45
CA PHE A 73 -7.87 2.23 12.42
C PHE A 73 -9.36 1.88 12.58
N ALA A 74 -10.26 2.83 12.33
CA ALA A 74 -11.70 2.62 12.39
C ALA A 74 -12.29 2.05 11.08
N ALA A 75 -11.55 2.06 9.96
CA ALA A 75 -12.01 1.64 8.63
C ALA A 75 -12.66 0.25 8.63
N ARG A 76 -12.10 -0.71 9.39
CA ARG A 76 -12.68 -2.06 9.54
C ARG A 76 -14.09 -2.04 10.15
N ARG A 77 -14.34 -1.15 11.12
CA ARG A 77 -15.68 -1.01 11.73
C ARG A 77 -16.67 -0.43 10.73
N PHE A 78 -16.25 0.54 9.92
CA PHE A 78 -17.08 1.10 8.86
C PHE A 78 -17.47 0.04 7.82
N ARG A 79 -16.53 -0.81 7.37
CA ARG A 79 -16.84 -1.94 6.46
C ARG A 79 -17.83 -2.92 7.08
N SER A 80 -17.67 -3.25 8.36
CA SER A 80 -18.59 -4.14 9.08
C SER A 80 -20.01 -3.56 9.23
N TRP A 81 -20.13 -2.26 9.51
CA TRP A 81 -21.42 -1.58 9.53
C TRP A 81 -22.04 -1.47 8.14
N ALA A 82 -21.21 -1.23 7.11
CA ALA A 82 -21.64 -1.19 5.71
C ALA A 82 -22.28 -2.53 5.31
N SER A 83 -21.60 -3.66 5.56
CA SER A 83 -22.11 -4.99 5.21
C SER A 83 -23.43 -5.28 5.91
N THR A 84 -23.55 -4.94 7.20
CA THR A 84 -24.79 -5.12 7.95
C THR A 84 -25.95 -4.32 7.35
N ILE A 85 -25.71 -3.07 6.95
CA ILE A 85 -26.74 -2.23 6.34
C ILE A 85 -27.11 -2.70 4.93
N GLU A 86 -26.13 -3.18 4.17
CA GLU A 86 -26.34 -3.72 2.83
C GLU A 86 -27.11 -5.04 2.86
N GLU A 87 -26.81 -5.94 3.80
CA GLU A 87 -27.55 -7.18 4.03
C GLU A 87 -29.02 -6.92 4.37
N HIS A 88 -29.30 -5.95 5.26
CA HIS A 88 -30.69 -5.56 5.57
C HIS A 88 -31.41 -4.94 4.37
N HIS A 89 -30.70 -4.13 3.56
CA HIS A 89 -31.29 -3.54 2.36
C HIS A 89 -31.58 -4.60 1.29
N GLN A 90 -30.64 -5.53 1.08
CA GLN A 90 -30.80 -6.65 0.16
C GLN A 90 -31.92 -7.60 0.61
N SER A 91 -32.04 -7.86 1.90
CA SER A 91 -33.13 -8.67 2.46
C SER A 91 -34.50 -8.01 2.23
N ARG A 92 -34.61 -6.69 2.42
CA ARG A 92 -35.86 -5.96 2.11
C ARG A 92 -36.21 -6.05 0.64
N TRP A 93 -35.24 -5.85 -0.25
CA TRP A 93 -35.46 -5.98 -1.69
C TRP A 93 -35.94 -7.38 -2.07
N TRP A 94 -35.33 -8.44 -1.53
CA TRP A 94 -35.78 -9.82 -1.77
C TRP A 94 -37.21 -10.09 -1.26
N ASN A 95 -37.60 -9.48 -0.14
CA ASN A 95 -38.97 -9.58 0.36
C ASN A 95 -39.96 -8.88 -0.58
N GLU A 96 -39.61 -7.71 -1.12
CA GLU A 96 -40.44 -7.00 -2.10
C GLU A 96 -40.54 -7.75 -3.43
N VAL A 97 -39.46 -8.40 -3.89
CA VAL A 97 -39.47 -9.29 -5.07
C VAL A 97 -40.43 -10.46 -4.84
N ARG A 98 -40.36 -11.12 -3.68
CA ARG A 98 -41.27 -12.22 -3.34
C ARG A 98 -42.74 -11.78 -3.30
N GLN A 99 -43.01 -10.59 -2.74
CA GLN A 99 -44.37 -10.03 -2.76
C GLN A 99 -44.84 -9.68 -4.18
N ALA A 100 -43.95 -9.15 -5.02
CA ALA A 100 -44.26 -8.84 -6.41
C ALA A 100 -44.64 -10.10 -7.21
N GLU A 101 -43.91 -11.19 -7.00
CA GLU A 101 -44.22 -12.50 -7.59
C GLU A 101 -45.59 -13.03 -7.15
N LEU A 102 -45.92 -12.91 -5.86
CA LEU A 102 -47.23 -13.33 -5.31
C LEU A 102 -48.40 -12.52 -5.87
N GLU A 103 -48.18 -11.23 -6.15
CA GLU A 103 -49.20 -10.30 -6.67
C GLU A 103 -49.26 -10.27 -8.21
N GLY A 104 -48.44 -11.08 -8.90
CA GLY A 104 -48.38 -11.11 -10.36
C GLY A 104 -47.85 -9.83 -11.01
N ARG A 105 -47.12 -9.00 -10.25
CA ARG A 105 -46.51 -7.75 -10.74
C ARG A 105 -45.02 -7.95 -11.04
N PRO A 106 -44.42 -7.15 -11.94
CA PRO A 106 -42.99 -7.25 -12.22
C PRO A 106 -42.14 -6.95 -10.97
N PRO A 107 -40.96 -7.59 -10.83
CA PRO A 107 -40.10 -7.39 -9.67
C PRO A 107 -39.61 -5.93 -9.59
N PRO A 108 -39.47 -5.36 -8.38
CA PRO A 108 -38.96 -4.02 -8.21
C PRO A 108 -37.50 -3.94 -8.68
N ARG A 109 -37.12 -2.79 -9.25
CA ARG A 109 -35.73 -2.54 -9.67
C ARG A 109 -34.78 -2.76 -8.49
N LYS A 110 -33.68 -3.46 -8.72
CA LYS A 110 -32.62 -3.64 -7.71
C LYS A 110 -32.06 -2.28 -7.35
N THR A 111 -32.25 -1.88 -6.09
CA THR A 111 -31.66 -0.67 -5.54
C THR A 111 -30.50 -1.02 -4.63
N THR A 112 -29.69 -0.01 -4.32
CA THR A 112 -28.50 -0.13 -3.47
C THR A 112 -28.62 0.85 -2.32
N SER A 113 -28.20 0.44 -1.12
CA SER A 113 -28.23 1.31 0.04
C SER A 113 -27.21 2.44 -0.12
N ILE A 114 -27.67 3.68 -0.22
CA ILE A 114 -26.76 4.85 -0.21
C ILE A 114 -25.95 4.87 1.08
N ARG A 115 -26.60 4.65 2.23
CA ARG A 115 -25.94 4.59 3.53
C ARG A 115 -24.90 3.47 3.62
N GLY A 116 -25.23 2.29 3.09
CA GLY A 116 -24.32 1.15 3.01
C GLY A 116 -23.08 1.49 2.19
N ARG A 117 -23.27 1.98 0.97
CA ARG A 117 -22.18 2.39 0.07
C ARG A 117 -21.34 3.53 0.63
N SER A 118 -21.94 4.52 1.30
CA SER A 118 -21.18 5.59 1.96
C SER A 118 -20.30 5.05 3.09
N LEU A 119 -20.82 4.13 3.91
CA LEU A 119 -20.02 3.49 4.96
C LEU A 119 -18.94 2.57 4.38
N HIS A 120 -19.22 1.90 3.27
CA HIS A 120 -18.23 1.10 2.56
C HIS A 120 -17.08 2.00 2.07
N PHE A 121 -17.41 3.14 1.46
CA PHE A 121 -16.42 4.13 1.02
C PHE A 121 -15.60 4.70 2.19
N LEU A 122 -16.24 5.04 3.31
CA LEU A 122 -15.54 5.44 4.54
C LEU A 122 -14.70 4.31 5.15
N GLY A 123 -15.02 3.06 4.82
CA GLY A 123 -14.28 1.88 5.24
C GLY A 123 -13.08 1.55 4.35
N GLU A 124 -12.87 2.23 3.23
CA GLU A 124 -11.68 2.02 2.40
C GLU A 124 -10.50 2.80 2.97
N ILE A 125 -9.43 2.09 3.34
CA ILE A 125 -8.25 2.69 3.98
C ILE A 125 -7.56 3.69 3.03
N GLU A 126 -7.62 3.42 1.73
CA GLU A 126 -7.05 4.24 0.68
C GLU A 126 -7.82 5.57 0.50
N VAL A 127 -9.08 5.64 0.94
CA VAL A 127 -9.89 6.85 0.85
C VAL A 127 -9.59 7.83 1.99
N VAL A 128 -9.09 7.34 3.13
CA VAL A 128 -9.08 8.07 4.40
C VAL A 128 -8.33 9.40 4.29
N PHE A 129 -7.07 9.40 3.85
CA PHE A 129 -6.27 10.63 3.81
C PHE A 129 -6.78 11.63 2.76
N GLY A 130 -7.19 11.15 1.58
CA GLY A 130 -7.78 12.01 0.56
C GLY A 130 -9.10 12.63 1.01
N LEU A 131 -9.93 11.89 1.75
CA LEU A 131 -11.15 12.41 2.36
C LEU A 131 -10.86 13.50 3.39
N TRP A 132 -9.88 13.29 4.27
CA TRP A 132 -9.48 14.27 5.29
C TRP A 132 -8.71 15.47 4.73
N ALA A 133 -8.21 15.40 3.50
CA ALA A 133 -7.62 16.55 2.82
C ALA A 133 -8.68 17.63 2.52
N VAL A 134 -9.93 17.24 2.25
CA VAL A 134 -11.04 18.18 1.98
C VAL A 134 -11.28 19.16 3.15
N PRO A 135 -11.54 18.72 4.39
CA PRO A 135 -11.72 19.64 5.51
C PRO A 135 -10.45 20.43 5.85
N LEU A 136 -9.25 19.85 5.65
CA LEU A 136 -7.99 20.57 5.83
C LEU A 136 -7.89 21.77 4.87
N LEU A 137 -8.16 21.55 3.58
CA LEU A 137 -8.12 22.60 2.56
C LEU A 137 -9.25 23.63 2.76
N ALA A 138 -10.43 23.18 3.19
CA ALA A 138 -11.52 24.09 3.54
C ALA A 138 -11.14 25.01 4.71
N LEU A 139 -10.52 24.47 5.76
CA LEU A 139 -10.04 25.26 6.90
C LEU A 139 -8.86 26.17 6.54
N LEU A 140 -7.95 25.70 5.69
CA LEU A 140 -6.85 26.52 5.17
C LEU A 140 -7.40 27.70 4.36
N GLY A 141 -8.33 27.43 3.44
CA GLY A 141 -9.00 28.46 2.64
C GLY A 141 -9.82 29.43 3.48
N TRP A 142 -10.46 28.94 4.55
CA TRP A 142 -11.23 29.77 5.50
C TRP A 142 -10.34 30.69 6.33
N GLN A 143 -9.21 30.19 6.85
CA GLN A 143 -8.36 30.93 7.79
C GLN A 143 -7.26 31.76 7.11
N HIS A 144 -6.73 31.31 5.98
CA HIS A 144 -5.59 31.93 5.27
C HIS A 144 -5.94 32.37 3.86
N GLY A 145 -7.20 32.22 3.44
CA GLY A 145 -7.68 32.56 2.10
C GLY A 145 -7.52 31.43 1.08
N VAL A 146 -8.45 31.39 0.12
CA VAL A 146 -8.47 30.37 -0.95
C VAL A 146 -7.20 30.41 -1.80
N ALA A 147 -6.63 31.60 -2.05
CA ALA A 147 -5.38 31.75 -2.80
C ALA A 147 -4.22 30.99 -2.14
N SER A 148 -4.07 31.09 -0.81
CA SER A 148 -3.05 30.36 -0.06
C SER A 148 -3.24 28.84 -0.10
N ALA A 149 -4.50 28.38 -0.09
CA ALA A 149 -4.82 26.96 -0.25
C ALA A 149 -4.45 26.44 -1.65
N VAL A 150 -4.72 27.23 -2.70
CA VAL A 150 -4.32 26.90 -4.08
C VAL A 150 -2.81 26.92 -4.23
N GLU A 151 -2.13 27.96 -3.72
CA GLU A 151 -0.67 28.07 -3.75
C GLU A 151 0.01 26.88 -3.05
N TYR A 152 -0.54 26.46 -1.90
CA TYR A 152 -0.07 25.26 -1.22
C TYR A 152 -0.18 24.01 -2.11
N LEU A 153 -1.33 23.80 -2.75
CA LEU A 153 -1.56 22.64 -3.62
C LEU A 153 -0.67 22.68 -4.87
N GLU A 154 -0.56 23.82 -5.55
CA GLU A 154 0.14 23.91 -6.83
C GLU A 154 1.67 23.97 -6.68
N ASN A 155 2.17 24.67 -5.66
CA ASN A 155 3.58 25.00 -5.55
C ASN A 155 4.32 24.23 -4.43
N ARG A 156 3.60 23.66 -3.46
CA ARG A 156 4.21 22.98 -2.30
C ARG A 156 3.95 21.49 -2.29
N VAL A 157 2.83 21.04 -2.83
CA VAL A 157 2.49 19.61 -2.92
C VAL A 157 2.98 19.04 -4.25
N GLN A 158 3.67 17.90 -4.18
CA GLN A 158 4.20 17.19 -5.34
C GLN A 158 3.28 16.01 -5.69
N TYR A 159 2.65 16.06 -6.87
CA TYR A 159 1.67 15.04 -7.31
C TYR A 159 2.22 14.01 -8.30
N HIS A 160 3.49 14.12 -8.70
CA HIS A 160 4.07 13.19 -9.67
C HIS A 160 4.12 11.75 -9.13
N GLU A 161 4.41 11.56 -7.83
CA GLU A 161 4.36 10.26 -7.14
C GLU A 161 2.96 9.60 -7.20
N PRO A 162 1.87 10.25 -6.71
CA PRO A 162 0.50 9.71 -6.87
C PRO A 162 0.13 9.37 -8.32
N LEU A 163 0.44 10.25 -9.27
CA LEU A 163 0.12 10.04 -10.69
C LEU A 163 0.91 8.85 -11.26
N PHE A 164 2.20 8.79 -10.97
CA PHE A 164 3.07 7.69 -11.38
C PHE A 164 2.51 6.35 -10.87
N VAL A 165 2.09 6.27 -9.59
CA VAL A 165 1.52 5.05 -9.00
C VAL A 165 0.25 4.61 -9.72
N VAL A 166 -0.67 5.53 -9.99
CA VAL A 166 -1.91 5.21 -10.74
C VAL A 166 -1.55 4.57 -12.08
N VAL A 167 -0.65 5.19 -12.85
CA VAL A 167 -0.29 4.73 -14.18
C VAL A 167 0.44 3.40 -14.13
N ILE A 168 1.51 3.28 -13.32
CA ILE A 168 2.33 2.06 -13.30
C ILE A 168 1.55 0.87 -12.74
N MET A 169 0.74 1.05 -11.70
CA MET A 169 -0.11 -0.03 -11.16
C MET A 169 -1.15 -0.49 -12.18
N THR A 170 -1.78 0.44 -12.91
CA THR A 170 -2.71 0.09 -13.98
C THR A 170 -2.02 -0.73 -15.07
N LEU A 171 -0.85 -0.30 -15.55
CA LEU A 171 -0.09 -1.03 -16.56
C LEU A 171 0.36 -2.42 -16.06
N ALA A 172 0.87 -2.48 -14.83
CA ALA A 172 1.37 -3.69 -14.19
C ALA A 172 0.27 -4.74 -13.96
N ALA A 173 -0.97 -4.31 -13.70
CA ALA A 173 -2.11 -5.20 -13.50
C ALA A 173 -2.69 -5.78 -14.81
N THR A 174 -2.19 -5.35 -15.98
CA THR A 174 -2.71 -5.82 -17.26
C THR A 174 -2.40 -7.30 -17.48
N ARG A 175 -3.34 -8.00 -18.13
CA ARG A 175 -3.22 -9.43 -18.45
C ARG A 175 -1.90 -9.78 -19.18
N PRO A 176 -1.42 -9.02 -20.19
CA PRO A 176 -0.16 -9.32 -20.86
C PRO A 176 1.05 -9.34 -19.93
N VAL A 177 1.11 -8.41 -18.98
CA VAL A 177 2.22 -8.31 -18.00
C VAL A 177 2.14 -9.44 -16.98
N VAL A 178 0.94 -9.72 -16.45
CA VAL A 178 0.73 -10.82 -15.49
C VAL A 178 1.02 -12.18 -16.13
N HIS A 179 0.60 -12.42 -17.36
CA HIS A 179 0.89 -13.66 -18.11
C HIS A 179 2.39 -13.85 -18.37
N LEU A 180 3.10 -12.75 -18.68
CA LEU A 180 4.55 -12.77 -18.83
C LEU A 180 5.21 -13.21 -17.52
N ALA A 181 4.81 -12.61 -16.39
CA ALA A 181 5.29 -12.96 -15.06
C ALA A 181 5.01 -14.43 -14.71
N GLU A 182 3.80 -14.93 -14.93
CA GLU A 182 3.46 -16.34 -14.71
C GLU A 182 4.32 -17.29 -15.55
N SER A 183 4.51 -16.97 -16.83
CA SER A 183 5.30 -17.79 -17.76
C SER A 183 6.76 -17.93 -17.30
N LEU A 184 7.34 -16.86 -16.75
CA LEU A 184 8.69 -16.87 -16.19
C LEU A 184 8.77 -17.76 -14.95
N LEU A 185 7.83 -17.62 -14.00
CA LEU A 185 7.77 -18.47 -12.80
C LEU A 185 7.62 -19.95 -13.15
N ARG A 186 6.74 -20.27 -14.11
CA ARG A 186 6.51 -21.64 -14.57
C ARG A 186 7.77 -22.27 -15.17
N ARG A 187 8.53 -21.53 -15.98
CA ARG A 187 9.80 -22.00 -16.54
C ARG A 187 10.80 -22.35 -15.43
N VAL A 188 10.94 -21.51 -14.41
CA VAL A 188 11.86 -21.79 -13.29
C VAL A 188 11.37 -22.97 -12.44
N ALA A 189 10.07 -23.03 -12.13
CA ALA A 189 9.49 -24.15 -11.38
C ALA A 189 9.65 -25.50 -12.12
N SER A 190 9.65 -25.49 -13.46
CA SER A 190 9.87 -26.69 -14.25
C SER A 190 11.29 -27.28 -14.10
N LEU A 191 12.29 -26.45 -13.79
CA LEU A 191 13.66 -26.92 -13.51
C LEU A 191 13.73 -27.77 -12.23
N GLY A 192 12.83 -27.52 -11.27
CA GLY A 192 12.68 -28.31 -10.04
C GLY A 192 11.72 -29.49 -10.16
N GLY A 193 11.41 -29.94 -11.39
CA GLY A 193 10.49 -31.04 -11.66
C GLY A 193 9.01 -30.69 -11.44
N ALA A 194 8.67 -29.41 -11.35
CA ALA A 194 7.30 -28.91 -11.13
C ALA A 194 6.57 -29.53 -9.91
N THR A 195 7.34 -29.99 -8.91
CA THR A 195 6.80 -30.54 -7.66
C THR A 195 6.13 -29.43 -6.82
N PRO A 196 5.23 -29.78 -5.88
CA PRO A 196 4.63 -28.78 -4.97
C PRO A 196 5.67 -27.98 -4.19
N VAL A 197 6.79 -28.61 -3.81
CA VAL A 197 7.91 -27.95 -3.13
C VAL A 197 8.66 -27.01 -4.06
N ALA A 198 8.90 -27.40 -5.32
CA ALA A 198 9.54 -26.54 -6.31
C ALA A 198 8.70 -25.30 -6.62
N TRP A 199 7.39 -25.48 -6.81
CA TRP A 199 6.45 -24.37 -6.95
C TRP A 199 6.44 -23.49 -5.71
N TRP A 200 6.30 -24.06 -4.52
CA TRP A 200 6.32 -23.30 -3.27
C TRP A 200 7.59 -22.45 -3.13
N PHE A 201 8.76 -23.04 -3.42
CA PHE A 201 10.04 -22.35 -3.30
C PHE A 201 10.18 -21.22 -4.32
N VAL A 202 9.84 -21.48 -5.60
CA VAL A 202 9.91 -20.45 -6.66
C VAL A 202 8.91 -19.33 -6.40
N LEU A 203 7.69 -19.67 -5.98
CA LEU A 203 6.65 -18.70 -5.68
C LEU A 203 7.01 -17.82 -4.48
N LEU A 204 7.69 -18.34 -3.46
CA LEU A 204 8.08 -17.53 -2.30
C LEU A 204 9.44 -16.85 -2.43
N THR A 205 10.19 -17.12 -3.51
CA THR A 205 11.43 -16.42 -3.83
C THR A 205 11.24 -15.46 -4.99
N LEU A 206 11.09 -15.98 -6.21
CA LEU A 206 10.96 -15.19 -7.42
C LEU A 206 9.61 -14.45 -7.50
N GLY A 207 8.52 -15.03 -7.00
CA GLY A 207 7.21 -14.37 -6.98
C GLY A 207 7.28 -12.99 -6.32
N PRO A 208 7.79 -12.90 -5.07
CA PRO A 208 8.07 -11.64 -4.40
C PRO A 208 9.00 -10.68 -5.15
N LEU A 209 10.09 -11.17 -5.73
CA LEU A 209 11.04 -10.32 -6.47
C LEU A 209 10.45 -9.74 -7.76
N LEU A 210 9.44 -10.39 -8.35
CA LEU A 210 8.66 -9.79 -9.44
C LEU A 210 7.90 -8.55 -9.00
N GLY A 211 7.66 -8.37 -7.69
CA GLY A 211 7.12 -7.15 -7.11
C GLY A 211 7.90 -5.91 -7.54
N SER A 212 9.24 -6.01 -7.63
CA SER A 212 10.13 -4.93 -8.09
C SER A 212 9.94 -4.50 -9.55
N PHE A 213 9.27 -5.32 -10.38
CA PHE A 213 9.08 -5.05 -11.81
C PHE A 213 7.61 -4.81 -12.17
N VAL A 214 6.70 -5.42 -11.43
CA VAL A 214 5.26 -5.32 -11.64
C VAL A 214 4.71 -4.31 -10.64
N THR A 215 4.42 -4.76 -9.43
CA THR A 215 4.12 -4.01 -8.18
C THR A 215 3.92 -5.05 -7.08
N GLU A 216 3.98 -4.65 -5.81
CA GLU A 216 3.69 -5.56 -4.69
C GLU A 216 2.28 -6.18 -4.78
N ALA A 217 1.26 -5.39 -5.16
CA ALA A 217 -0.12 -5.86 -5.29
C ALA A 217 -0.28 -6.91 -6.41
N GLY A 218 0.34 -6.67 -7.57
CA GLY A 218 0.34 -7.62 -8.69
C GLY A 218 1.09 -8.91 -8.34
N ALA A 219 2.28 -8.79 -7.75
CA ALA A 219 3.08 -9.93 -7.30
C ALA A 219 2.35 -10.75 -6.24
N MET A 220 1.66 -10.10 -5.29
CA MET A 220 0.88 -10.78 -4.26
C MET A 220 -0.26 -11.58 -4.87
N THR A 221 -1.04 -10.96 -5.76
CA THR A 221 -2.20 -11.60 -6.39
C THR A 221 -1.79 -12.84 -7.17
N LEU A 222 -0.77 -12.69 -8.03
CA LEU A 222 -0.23 -13.80 -8.82
C LEU A 222 0.33 -14.91 -7.93
N THR A 223 1.17 -14.57 -6.96
CA THR A 223 1.83 -15.54 -6.09
C THR A 223 0.82 -16.27 -5.20
N ALA A 224 -0.15 -15.56 -4.62
CA ALA A 224 -1.20 -16.16 -3.81
C ALA A 224 -2.09 -17.10 -4.63
N LEU A 225 -2.49 -16.71 -5.85
CA LEU A 225 -3.29 -17.55 -6.74
C LEU A 225 -2.55 -18.85 -7.10
N LEU A 226 -1.27 -18.74 -7.49
CA LEU A 226 -0.45 -19.89 -7.84
C LEU A 226 -0.12 -20.76 -6.62
N LEU A 227 0.07 -20.19 -5.43
CA LEU A 227 0.20 -20.95 -4.19
C LEU A 227 -1.08 -21.72 -3.89
N GLY A 228 -2.25 -21.11 -4.11
CA GLY A 228 -3.55 -21.79 -4.06
C GLY A 228 -3.58 -23.05 -4.93
N ARG A 229 -3.21 -22.88 -6.21
CA ARG A 229 -3.25 -23.92 -7.25
C ARG A 229 -2.20 -25.01 -7.09
N HIS A 230 -0.98 -24.68 -6.64
CA HIS A 230 0.16 -25.60 -6.67
C HIS A 230 0.61 -26.10 -5.29
N PHE A 231 0.11 -25.49 -4.21
CA PHE A 231 0.53 -25.84 -2.85
C PHE A 231 -0.66 -26.05 -1.91
N TYR A 232 -1.51 -25.04 -1.72
CA TYR A 232 -2.61 -25.12 -0.74
C TYR A 232 -3.69 -26.15 -1.11
N ARG A 233 -3.88 -26.44 -2.41
CA ARG A 233 -4.78 -27.52 -2.85
C ARG A 233 -4.47 -28.88 -2.22
N PHE A 234 -3.22 -29.13 -1.84
CA PHE A 234 -2.77 -30.37 -1.20
C PHE A 234 -3.03 -30.40 0.31
N ASN A 235 -3.77 -29.41 0.83
CA ASN A 235 -4.20 -29.30 2.22
C ASN A 235 -3.02 -29.41 3.21
N PRO A 236 -2.09 -28.44 3.21
CA PRO A 236 -0.95 -28.43 4.12
C PRO A 236 -1.39 -28.36 5.58
N SER A 237 -0.53 -28.81 6.50
CA SER A 237 -0.80 -28.71 7.93
C SER A 237 -1.04 -27.23 8.32
N PRO A 238 -1.87 -26.93 9.34
CA PRO A 238 -2.09 -25.54 9.75
C PRO A 238 -0.78 -24.79 10.04
N ARG A 239 0.20 -25.46 10.64
CA ARG A 239 1.52 -24.88 10.90
C ARG A 239 2.21 -24.45 9.61
N LEU A 240 2.25 -25.33 8.60
CA LEU A 240 2.87 -25.06 7.31
C LEU A 240 2.07 -24.02 6.49
N ALA A 241 0.74 -24.06 6.57
CA ALA A 241 -0.16 -23.09 5.94
C ALA A 241 0.06 -21.66 6.45
N TYR A 242 0.15 -21.46 7.77
CA TYR A 242 0.39 -20.15 8.38
C TYR A 242 1.84 -19.67 8.20
N ALA A 243 2.82 -20.57 8.26
CA ALA A 243 4.22 -20.22 7.97
C ALA A 243 4.39 -19.75 6.51
N THR A 244 3.73 -20.43 5.56
CA THR A 244 3.73 -20.04 4.14
C THR A 244 3.07 -18.68 3.93
N LEU A 245 1.92 -18.43 4.56
CA LEU A 245 1.22 -17.16 4.45
C LEU A 245 2.02 -15.99 5.04
N GLY A 246 2.63 -16.18 6.22
CA GLY A 246 3.49 -15.18 6.84
C GLY A 246 4.74 -14.90 6.01
N LEU A 247 5.38 -15.95 5.47
CA LEU A 247 6.53 -15.82 4.58
C LEU A 247 6.16 -15.09 3.29
N LEU A 248 4.99 -15.37 2.69
CA LEU A 248 4.49 -14.65 1.51
C LEU A 248 4.38 -13.16 1.79
N PHE A 249 3.77 -12.77 2.91
CA PHE A 249 3.54 -11.36 3.25
C PHE A 249 4.86 -10.61 3.46
N VAL A 250 5.78 -11.19 4.22
CA VAL A 250 7.10 -10.59 4.46
C VAL A 250 7.90 -10.49 3.17
N ASN A 251 7.96 -11.58 2.39
CA ASN A 251 8.76 -11.58 1.18
C ASN A 251 8.19 -10.60 0.14
N ILE A 252 6.86 -10.50 -0.02
CA ILE A 252 6.25 -9.51 -0.93
C ILE A 252 6.57 -8.08 -0.49
N SER A 253 6.45 -7.79 0.80
CA SER A 253 6.72 -6.46 1.37
C SER A 253 8.16 -5.98 1.13
N VAL A 254 9.11 -6.91 1.03
CA VAL A 254 10.53 -6.60 0.83
C VAL A 254 10.98 -6.83 -0.61
N GLY A 255 10.26 -7.65 -1.38
CA GLY A 255 10.60 -8.02 -2.75
C GLY A 255 10.44 -6.88 -3.77
N GLY A 256 9.78 -5.78 -3.39
CA GLY A 256 9.63 -4.56 -4.19
C GLY A 256 10.79 -3.56 -4.10
N THR A 257 11.83 -3.84 -3.29
CA THR A 257 12.90 -2.87 -2.99
C THR A 257 14.07 -2.87 -3.96
N MET A 258 14.07 -3.72 -5.01
CA MET A 258 15.15 -3.72 -5.99
C MET A 258 15.09 -2.51 -6.92
N THR A 259 13.91 -1.89 -7.06
CA THR A 259 13.68 -0.70 -7.87
C THR A 259 13.12 0.43 -7.01
N HIS A 260 13.31 1.68 -7.43
CA HIS A 260 12.90 2.86 -6.68
C HIS A 260 11.40 3.19 -6.80
N PHE A 261 10.65 2.38 -7.55
CA PHE A 261 9.29 2.72 -7.97
C PHE A 261 8.24 1.65 -7.66
N ALA A 262 8.66 0.44 -7.31
CA ALA A 262 7.77 -0.70 -7.19
C ALA A 262 7.10 -0.83 -5.82
N ALA A 263 7.86 -0.56 -4.75
CA ALA A 263 7.37 -0.55 -3.38
C ALA A 263 6.90 0.87 -3.01
N PRO A 264 5.63 1.07 -2.60
CA PRO A 264 5.16 2.35 -2.07
C PRO A 264 6.10 3.01 -1.04
N PRO A 265 6.65 2.29 -0.03
CA PRO A 265 7.54 2.93 0.94
C PRO A 265 8.87 3.43 0.36
N VAL A 266 9.36 2.80 -0.71
CA VAL A 266 10.57 3.25 -1.41
C VAL A 266 10.24 4.45 -2.29
N LEU A 267 9.13 4.39 -3.01
CA LEU A 267 8.71 5.48 -3.89
C LEU A 267 8.55 6.80 -3.14
N MET A 268 7.97 6.76 -1.93
CA MET A 268 7.76 7.95 -1.09
C MET A 268 9.04 8.67 -0.68
N VAL A 269 10.19 7.99 -0.76
CA VAL A 269 11.48 8.54 -0.34
C VAL A 269 12.45 8.73 -1.51
N ALA A 270 12.21 8.04 -2.62
CA ALA A 270 13.14 7.95 -3.75
C ALA A 270 13.54 9.33 -4.27
N ASP A 271 12.58 10.18 -4.58
CA ASP A 271 12.85 11.51 -5.13
C ASP A 271 13.42 12.45 -4.05
N ARG A 272 12.94 12.33 -2.81
CA ARG A 272 13.38 13.18 -1.69
C ARG A 272 14.83 12.92 -1.27
N TRP A 273 15.29 11.67 -1.38
CA TRP A 273 16.65 11.27 -1.02
C TRP A 273 17.52 10.97 -2.24
N ASN A 274 17.00 11.19 -3.45
CA ASN A 274 17.67 10.94 -4.72
C ASN A 274 18.14 9.47 -4.88
N TRP A 275 17.32 8.54 -4.38
CA TRP A 275 17.56 7.12 -4.52
C TRP A 275 17.05 6.65 -5.88
N ASN A 276 18.00 6.40 -6.78
CA ASN A 276 17.73 5.89 -8.11
C ASN A 276 17.78 4.35 -8.14
N LEU A 277 17.50 3.76 -9.31
CA LEU A 277 17.55 2.32 -9.53
C LEU A 277 18.89 1.68 -9.10
N PRO A 278 20.08 2.22 -9.47
CA PRO A 278 21.36 1.72 -8.96
C PRO A 278 21.48 1.74 -7.44
N PHE A 279 21.06 2.84 -6.79
CA PHE A 279 21.10 2.96 -5.34
C PHE A 279 20.27 1.83 -4.70
N MET A 280 19.02 1.67 -5.13
CA MET A 280 18.14 0.63 -4.59
C MET A 280 18.69 -0.77 -4.81
N ALA A 281 19.20 -1.07 -6.00
CA ALA A 281 19.77 -2.37 -6.30
C ALA A 281 20.99 -2.72 -5.41
N LEU A 282 21.84 -1.73 -5.12
CA LEU A 282 23.08 -1.91 -4.37
C LEU A 282 22.91 -1.85 -2.84
N HIS A 283 21.90 -1.12 -2.33
CA HIS A 283 21.74 -0.92 -0.89
C HIS A 283 20.58 -1.74 -0.32
N PHE A 284 19.55 -2.07 -1.10
CA PHE A 284 18.39 -2.87 -0.63
C PHE A 284 18.17 -4.14 -1.44
N GLY A 285 18.32 -4.09 -2.77
CA GLY A 285 17.82 -5.11 -3.67
C GLY A 285 18.47 -6.48 -3.46
N TRP A 286 19.80 -6.53 -3.39
CA TRP A 286 20.50 -7.81 -3.17
C TRP A 286 20.33 -8.31 -1.72
N GLN A 287 20.27 -7.42 -0.73
CA GLN A 287 20.02 -7.77 0.67
C GLN A 287 18.61 -8.36 0.84
N SER A 288 17.64 -7.78 0.14
CA SER A 288 16.25 -8.23 0.08
C SER A 288 16.13 -9.58 -0.61
N ALA A 289 16.78 -9.76 -1.75
CA ALA A 289 16.82 -11.04 -2.46
C ALA A 289 17.48 -12.14 -1.61
N LEU A 290 18.58 -11.82 -0.92
CA LEU A 290 19.24 -12.75 0.00
C LEU A 290 18.35 -13.05 1.21
N GLY A 291 17.73 -12.04 1.83
CA GLY A 291 16.81 -12.20 2.94
C GLY A 291 15.62 -13.10 2.59
N ILE A 292 15.03 -12.90 1.42
CA ILE A 292 13.95 -13.73 0.86
C ILE A 292 14.42 -15.18 0.64
N LEU A 293 15.61 -15.36 0.07
CA LEU A 293 16.17 -16.68 -0.19
C LEU A 293 16.45 -17.44 1.13
N VAL A 294 17.08 -16.76 2.09
CA VAL A 294 17.42 -17.32 3.41
C VAL A 294 16.15 -17.61 4.21
N SER A 295 15.20 -16.67 4.29
CA SER A 295 13.94 -16.87 5.02
C SER A 295 13.16 -18.06 4.46
N THR A 296 13.07 -18.17 3.14
CA THR A 296 12.40 -19.28 2.46
C THR A 296 13.09 -20.62 2.70
N THR A 297 14.43 -20.64 2.64
CA THR A 297 15.23 -21.85 2.91
C THR A 297 15.12 -22.29 4.37
N VAL A 298 15.12 -21.35 5.31
CA VAL A 298 14.94 -21.62 6.74
C VAL A 298 13.56 -22.22 7.00
N VAL A 299 12.49 -21.66 6.46
CA VAL A 299 11.13 -22.23 6.62
C VAL A 299 11.04 -23.63 6.00
N LEU A 300 11.60 -23.83 4.81
CA LEU A 300 11.65 -25.13 4.14
C LEU A 300 12.37 -26.19 4.98
N THR A 301 13.52 -25.85 5.55
CA THR A 301 14.33 -26.77 6.35
C THR A 301 13.70 -27.08 7.71
N LEU A 302 13.13 -26.08 8.39
CA LEU A 302 12.45 -26.26 9.67
C LEU A 302 11.17 -27.11 9.55
N LEU A 303 10.45 -26.98 8.43
CA LEU A 303 9.20 -27.69 8.16
C LEU A 303 9.34 -28.85 7.17
N ARG A 304 10.58 -29.34 6.93
CA ARG A 304 10.86 -30.43 5.98
C ARG A 304 10.02 -31.69 6.19
N ARG A 305 9.64 -31.97 7.44
CA ARG A 305 8.77 -33.11 7.80
C ARG A 305 7.33 -32.90 7.33
N ASP A 306 6.79 -31.69 7.51
CA ASP A 306 5.47 -31.32 6.99
C ASP A 306 5.43 -31.40 5.46
N PHE A 307 6.50 -30.98 4.78
CA PHE A 307 6.61 -31.11 3.32
C PHE A 307 6.68 -32.57 2.87
N ALA A 308 7.43 -33.43 3.56
CA ALA A 308 7.50 -34.85 3.23
C ALA A 308 6.13 -35.53 3.32
N ILE A 309 5.31 -35.16 4.31
CA ILE A 309 3.92 -35.63 4.46
C ILE A 309 3.03 -35.07 3.34
N LEU A 310 3.25 -33.82 2.92
CA LEU A 310 2.49 -33.18 1.85
C LEU A 310 2.71 -33.86 0.49
N THR A 311 3.94 -34.30 0.22
CA THR A 311 4.36 -34.92 -1.04
C THR A 311 4.28 -36.45 -1.04
N ASP A 312 3.64 -37.06 -0.03
CA ASP A 312 3.49 -38.51 0.05
C ASP A 312 2.70 -39.03 -1.17
N PRO A 313 3.29 -39.89 -2.03
CA PRO A 313 2.61 -40.45 -3.20
C PRO A 313 1.36 -41.27 -2.87
N ALA A 314 1.22 -41.73 -1.62
CA ALA A 314 0.06 -42.47 -1.15
C ALA A 314 -1.17 -41.56 -0.91
N ARG A 315 -1.01 -40.23 -0.90
CA ARG A 315 -2.15 -39.31 -0.78
C ARG A 315 -2.93 -39.25 -2.10
N PRO A 316 -4.27 -39.36 -2.05
CA PRO A 316 -5.10 -39.16 -3.23
C PRO A 316 -4.88 -37.74 -3.75
N GLU A 317 -4.65 -37.60 -5.06
CA GLU A 317 -4.64 -36.28 -5.69
C GLU A 317 -5.99 -35.59 -5.45
N PRO A 318 -6.00 -34.35 -4.95
CA PRO A 318 -7.24 -33.61 -4.80
C PRO A 318 -7.89 -33.40 -6.16
N ALA A 319 -9.22 -33.56 -6.23
CA ALA A 319 -10.00 -33.35 -7.44
C ALA A 319 -9.62 -32.00 -8.07
N GLY A 320 -9.20 -32.04 -9.34
CA GLY A 320 -8.64 -30.90 -10.03
C GLY A 320 -9.62 -29.72 -10.03
N ILE A 321 -9.20 -28.59 -9.48
CA ILE A 321 -9.82 -27.31 -9.82
C ILE A 321 -9.41 -27.07 -11.27
N GLU A 322 -10.32 -27.32 -12.22
CA GLU A 322 -10.08 -26.94 -13.60
C GLU A 322 -9.77 -25.43 -13.66
N PRO A 323 -8.74 -25.02 -14.41
CA PRO A 323 -8.43 -23.61 -14.56
C PRO A 323 -9.63 -22.91 -15.23
N ALA A 324 -10.20 -21.93 -14.54
CA ALA A 324 -11.30 -21.09 -15.03
C ALA A 324 -10.92 -20.18 -16.23
N GLU A 325 -9.77 -20.42 -16.87
CA GLU A 325 -9.19 -19.57 -17.93
C GLU A 325 -9.20 -20.24 -19.31
N THR A 326 -10.02 -21.27 -19.52
CA THR A 326 -10.08 -22.02 -20.79
C THR A 326 -10.70 -21.28 -21.98
N ASN A 327 -11.22 -20.06 -21.80
CA ASN A 327 -11.98 -19.35 -22.85
C ASN A 327 -11.37 -18.04 -23.37
N LEU A 328 -10.19 -17.62 -22.92
CA LEU A 328 -9.61 -16.35 -23.36
C LEU A 328 -8.59 -16.55 -24.50
N ARG A 329 -8.66 -15.71 -25.53
CA ARG A 329 -7.69 -15.72 -26.64
C ARG A 329 -6.26 -15.56 -26.08
N PRO A 330 -5.27 -16.26 -26.65
CA PRO A 330 -3.87 -16.08 -26.28
C PRO A 330 -3.42 -14.66 -26.63
N VAL A 331 -2.59 -14.07 -25.76
CA VAL A 331 -2.07 -12.71 -25.94
C VAL A 331 -0.93 -12.73 -26.99
N PRO A 332 -1.05 -12.00 -28.12
CA PRO A 332 0.04 -11.84 -29.07
C PRO A 332 1.27 -11.17 -28.42
N GLY A 333 2.46 -11.69 -28.70
CA GLY A 333 3.70 -11.20 -28.06
C GLY A 333 4.02 -9.72 -28.31
N TRP A 334 3.58 -9.17 -29.45
CA TRP A 334 3.74 -7.74 -29.75
C TRP A 334 2.89 -6.86 -28.81
N ILE A 335 1.72 -7.33 -28.36
CA ILE A 335 0.88 -6.61 -27.39
C ILE A 335 1.60 -6.57 -26.04
N THR A 336 2.15 -7.71 -25.60
CA THR A 336 2.99 -7.77 -24.39
C THR A 336 4.17 -6.81 -24.49
N LEU A 337 4.85 -6.76 -25.66
CA LEU A 337 5.97 -5.84 -25.88
C LEU A 337 5.54 -4.37 -25.71
N VAL A 338 4.41 -3.97 -26.29
CA VAL A 338 3.89 -2.58 -26.15
C VAL A 338 3.60 -2.25 -24.68
N HIS A 339 3.03 -3.18 -23.91
CA HIS A 339 2.79 -2.97 -22.47
C HIS A 339 4.10 -2.78 -21.70
N VAL A 340 5.10 -3.62 -21.96
CA VAL A 340 6.43 -3.51 -21.33
C VAL A 340 7.10 -2.19 -21.70
N LEU A 341 7.00 -1.75 -22.96
CA LEU A 341 7.51 -0.45 -23.40
C LEU A 341 6.76 0.72 -22.73
N ALA A 342 5.45 0.62 -22.57
CA ALA A 342 4.66 1.64 -21.85
C ALA A 342 5.05 1.73 -20.36
N MET A 343 5.31 0.61 -19.71
CA MET A 343 5.84 0.58 -18.35
C MET A 343 7.22 1.23 -18.28
N ALA A 344 8.13 0.86 -19.19
CA ALA A 344 9.47 1.46 -19.25
C ALA A 344 9.41 2.97 -19.49
N TRP A 345 8.56 3.43 -20.41
CA TRP A 345 8.30 4.86 -20.64
C TRP A 345 7.83 5.57 -19.37
N THR A 346 6.89 4.97 -18.64
CA THR A 346 6.34 5.52 -17.39
C THR A 346 7.43 5.67 -16.33
N VAL A 347 8.30 4.67 -16.17
CA VAL A 347 9.44 4.71 -15.23
C VAL A 347 10.45 5.79 -15.62
N LEU A 348 10.81 5.89 -16.90
CA LEU A 348 11.78 6.89 -17.38
C LEU A 348 11.28 8.33 -17.26
N ASN A 349 9.96 8.53 -17.25
CA ASN A 349 9.32 9.85 -17.20
C ASN A 349 8.58 10.11 -15.87
N ASN A 350 8.91 9.39 -14.79
CA ASN A 350 8.24 9.48 -13.48
C ASN A 350 8.23 10.90 -12.87
N HIS A 351 9.22 11.74 -13.19
CA HIS A 351 9.30 13.12 -12.72
C HIS A 351 8.51 14.13 -13.58
N HIS A 352 7.87 13.68 -14.67
CA HIS A 352 7.18 14.54 -15.64
C HIS A 352 5.68 14.20 -15.73
N PRO A 353 4.81 14.82 -14.89
CA PRO A 353 3.37 14.56 -14.88
C PRO A 353 2.68 14.63 -16.25
N VAL A 354 3.09 15.59 -17.10
CA VAL A 354 2.52 15.77 -18.45
C VAL A 354 2.81 14.55 -19.34
N LEU A 355 4.04 14.02 -19.28
CA LEU A 355 4.43 12.83 -20.07
C LEU A 355 3.80 11.55 -19.52
N LEU A 356 3.61 11.46 -18.20
CA LEU A 356 2.88 10.36 -17.56
C LEU A 356 1.43 10.32 -18.01
N VAL A 357 0.70 11.43 -17.90
CA VAL A 357 -0.71 11.49 -18.30
C VAL A 357 -0.86 11.31 -19.80
N GLY A 358 -0.03 11.97 -20.62
CA GLY A 358 -0.05 11.80 -22.07
C GLY A 358 0.24 10.36 -22.52
N GLY A 359 1.28 9.74 -21.94
CA GLY A 359 1.62 8.34 -22.21
C GLY A 359 0.53 7.37 -21.76
N PHE A 360 -0.11 7.63 -20.62
CA PHE A 360 -1.22 6.82 -20.12
C PHE A 360 -2.46 6.93 -21.01
N LEU A 361 -2.83 8.14 -21.44
CA LEU A 361 -3.95 8.34 -22.37
C LEU A 361 -3.71 7.62 -23.71
N PHE A 362 -2.48 7.68 -24.22
CA PHE A 362 -2.09 6.92 -25.41
C PHE A 362 -2.19 5.40 -25.18
N PHE A 363 -1.75 4.91 -24.02
CA PHE A 363 -1.89 3.51 -23.65
C PHE A 363 -3.35 3.08 -23.56
N LEU A 364 -4.25 3.90 -23.00
CA LEU A 364 -5.68 3.60 -22.94
C LEU A 364 -6.29 3.49 -24.34
N ALA A 365 -5.89 4.37 -25.28
CA ALA A 365 -6.30 4.24 -26.68
C ALA A 365 -5.80 2.93 -27.31
N PHE A 366 -4.54 2.55 -27.03
CA PHE A 366 -3.98 1.27 -27.44
C PHE A 366 -4.74 0.07 -26.85
N TYR A 367 -5.09 0.13 -25.56
CA TYR A 367 -5.88 -0.88 -24.87
C TYR A 367 -7.24 -1.07 -25.56
N THR A 368 -7.95 0.02 -25.88
CA THR A 368 -9.24 -0.04 -26.59
C THR A 368 -9.13 -0.74 -27.94
N VAL A 369 -8.05 -0.51 -28.69
CA VAL A 369 -7.82 -1.17 -30.00
C VAL A 369 -7.53 -2.67 -29.84
N THR A 370 -7.02 -3.08 -28.67
CA THR A 370 -6.54 -4.45 -28.42
C THR A 370 -7.37 -5.21 -27.38
N GLU A 371 -8.54 -4.70 -27.02
CA GLU A 371 -9.38 -5.19 -25.92
C GLU A 371 -9.70 -6.70 -26.06
N ASP A 372 -9.88 -7.19 -27.29
CA ASP A 372 -10.09 -8.60 -27.64
C ASP A 372 -9.05 -9.59 -27.07
N PHE A 373 -7.84 -9.11 -26.75
CA PHE A 373 -6.75 -9.93 -26.22
C PHE A 373 -6.53 -9.72 -24.71
N GLN A 374 -7.28 -8.81 -24.08
CA GLN A 374 -7.03 -8.35 -22.72
C GLN A 374 -8.21 -8.64 -21.79
N SER A 375 -7.94 -8.61 -20.49
CA SER A 375 -9.00 -8.58 -19.48
C SER A 375 -9.43 -7.13 -19.23
N PRO A 376 -10.66 -6.88 -18.76
CA PRO A 376 -11.10 -5.56 -18.35
C PRO A 376 -10.08 -4.85 -17.47
N LEU A 377 -9.75 -3.61 -17.81
CA LEU A 377 -8.73 -2.84 -17.09
C LEU A 377 -9.23 -2.43 -15.69
N GLU A 378 -8.55 -2.90 -14.65
CA GLU A 378 -8.90 -2.59 -13.26
C GLU A 378 -8.32 -1.24 -12.80
N LEU A 379 -9.11 -0.16 -12.95
CA LEU A 379 -8.69 1.19 -12.55
C LEU A 379 -8.95 1.52 -11.08
N ARG A 380 -9.91 0.83 -10.44
CA ARG A 380 -10.38 1.17 -9.09
C ARG A 380 -9.24 1.13 -8.06
N GLY A 381 -8.48 0.04 -8.02
CA GLY A 381 -7.36 -0.14 -7.09
C GLY A 381 -6.30 0.96 -7.26
N PRO A 382 -5.69 1.10 -8.45
CA PRO A 382 -4.70 2.14 -8.74
C PRO A 382 -5.17 3.55 -8.39
N ILE A 383 -6.40 3.94 -8.75
CA ILE A 383 -6.96 5.26 -8.45
C ILE A 383 -7.10 5.50 -6.95
N LEU A 384 -7.59 4.50 -6.20
CA LEU A 384 -7.72 4.61 -4.75
C LEU A 384 -6.36 4.78 -4.07
N VAL A 385 -5.34 4.01 -4.49
CA VAL A 385 -3.97 4.17 -3.97
C VAL A 385 -3.39 5.54 -4.34
N GLY A 386 -3.58 6.00 -5.57
CA GLY A 386 -3.20 7.37 -5.96
C GLY A 386 -3.90 8.43 -5.11
N PHE A 387 -5.18 8.26 -4.81
CA PHE A 387 -5.95 9.17 -3.95
C PHE A 387 -5.44 9.18 -2.50
N PHE A 388 -5.07 8.01 -1.97
CA PHE A 388 -4.41 7.89 -0.67
C PHE A 388 -3.11 8.70 -0.64
N LEU A 389 -2.22 8.46 -1.60
CA LEU A 389 -0.92 9.12 -1.67
C LEU A 389 -1.07 10.63 -1.86
N ALA A 390 -1.98 11.06 -2.74
CA ALA A 390 -2.29 12.47 -2.95
C ALA A 390 -2.78 13.13 -1.64
N GLY A 391 -3.67 12.48 -0.89
CA GLY A 391 -4.10 12.96 0.42
C GLY A 391 -2.95 13.00 1.42
N LEU A 392 -2.11 11.96 1.46
CA LEU A 392 -0.97 11.86 2.36
C LEU A 392 0.02 13.00 2.12
N VAL A 393 0.39 13.30 0.87
CA VAL A 393 1.32 14.40 0.58
C VAL A 393 0.75 15.77 0.97
N VAL A 394 -0.56 15.99 0.75
CA VAL A 394 -1.28 17.19 1.19
C VAL A 394 -1.24 17.35 2.71
N HIS A 395 -1.40 16.28 3.48
CA HIS A 395 -1.33 16.35 4.94
C HIS A 395 0.10 16.49 5.45
N GLY A 396 1.04 15.69 4.93
CA GLY A 396 2.38 15.58 5.52
C GLY A 396 3.24 16.82 5.33
N GLY A 397 3.06 17.59 4.26
CA GLY A 397 3.74 18.88 4.11
C GLY A 397 3.55 19.80 5.33
N LEU A 398 2.42 19.69 6.02
CA LEU A 398 2.09 20.47 7.22
C LEU A 398 2.56 19.83 8.54
N GLN A 399 3.12 18.62 8.54
CA GLN A 399 3.49 17.90 9.77
C GLN A 399 4.96 18.06 10.16
N GLN A 400 5.77 18.68 9.29
CA GLN A 400 7.22 18.80 9.48
C GLN A 400 7.60 19.47 10.83
N TRP A 401 6.80 20.43 11.30
CA TRP A 401 7.09 21.22 12.49
C TRP A 401 7.26 20.41 13.78
N TRP A 402 6.60 19.24 13.92
CA TRP A 402 6.71 18.39 15.11
C TRP A 402 7.49 17.11 14.85
N ILE A 403 7.44 16.58 13.62
CA ILE A 403 8.11 15.32 13.26
C ILE A 403 9.63 15.49 13.26
N ALA A 404 10.12 16.60 12.71
CA ALA A 404 11.55 16.88 12.63
C ALA A 404 12.26 16.80 14.00
N PRO A 405 11.83 17.53 15.05
CA PRO A 405 12.47 17.44 16.36
C PRO A 405 12.17 16.13 17.11
N ALA A 406 11.07 15.43 16.77
CA ALA A 406 10.72 14.16 17.44
C ALA A 406 11.55 12.97 16.95
N LEU A 407 11.78 12.86 15.64
CA LEU A 407 12.52 11.75 15.03
C LEU A 407 14.02 12.02 14.89
N GLY A 408 14.44 13.28 14.77
CA GLY A 408 15.85 13.64 14.59
C GLY A 408 16.77 13.25 15.75
N GLY A 409 16.22 12.95 16.94
CA GLY A 409 16.98 12.52 18.12
C GLY A 409 17.19 11.01 18.26
N LEU A 410 16.62 10.19 17.36
CA LEU A 410 16.73 8.72 17.45
C LEU A 410 17.99 8.21 16.73
N GLY A 411 18.61 7.16 17.26
CA GLY A 411 19.68 6.45 16.55
C GLY A 411 19.13 5.46 15.50
N GLU A 412 20.03 4.85 14.74
CA GLU A 412 19.72 3.92 13.64
C GLU A 412 18.85 2.72 14.06
N TRP A 413 19.26 1.95 15.07
CA TRP A 413 18.50 0.79 15.55
C TRP A 413 17.14 1.14 16.16
N PRO A 414 17.01 2.16 17.02
CA PRO A 414 15.70 2.65 17.45
C PRO A 414 14.79 3.02 16.28
N LEU A 415 15.30 3.72 15.26
CA LEU A 415 14.51 4.07 14.07
C LEU A 415 14.03 2.83 13.31
N PHE A 416 14.90 1.84 13.09
CA PHE A 416 14.54 0.58 12.47
C PHE A 416 13.41 -0.14 13.23
N LEU A 417 13.56 -0.30 14.55
CA LEU A 417 12.58 -0.99 15.40
C LEU A 417 11.26 -0.23 15.47
N THR A 418 11.30 1.08 15.68
CA THR A 418 10.11 1.93 15.70
C THR A 418 9.39 1.86 14.35
N SER A 419 10.12 1.93 13.24
CA SER A 419 9.57 1.79 11.90
C SER A 419 8.89 0.43 11.69
N GLY A 420 9.58 -0.66 12.03
CA GLY A 420 9.07 -2.03 11.89
C GLY A 420 7.87 -2.35 12.78
N ILE A 421 7.79 -1.76 13.98
CA ILE A 421 6.62 -1.91 14.86
C ILE A 421 5.44 -1.09 14.33
N LEU A 422 5.66 0.18 13.99
CA LEU A 422 4.58 1.08 13.55
C LEU A 422 3.97 0.62 12.23
N THR A 423 4.80 0.17 11.27
CA THR A 423 4.30 -0.35 9.99
C THR A 423 3.48 -1.63 10.16
N ALA A 424 3.66 -2.40 11.23
CA ALA A 424 2.82 -3.59 11.47
C ALA A 424 1.35 -3.21 11.71
N PHE A 425 1.08 -1.95 12.05
CA PHE A 425 -0.26 -1.44 12.35
C PHE A 425 -0.69 -0.28 11.44
N ASN A 426 0.22 0.25 10.62
CA ASN A 426 -0.02 1.40 9.76
C ASN A 426 0.54 1.17 8.36
N ASP A 427 0.08 1.95 7.41
CA ASP A 427 0.57 1.89 6.04
C ASP A 427 2.07 2.27 5.97
N ASN A 428 2.85 1.46 5.24
CA ASN A 428 4.31 1.60 5.13
C ASN A 428 4.73 2.85 4.33
N ALA A 429 3.92 3.29 3.35
CA ALA A 429 4.18 4.49 2.56
C ALA A 429 3.97 5.73 3.41
N ALA A 430 2.92 5.75 4.24
CA ALA A 430 2.73 6.84 5.20
C ALA A 430 3.93 7.03 6.12
N LEU A 431 4.46 5.94 6.69
CA LEU A 431 5.58 6.02 7.63
C LEU A 431 6.87 6.56 6.98
N THR A 432 7.23 6.03 5.83
CA THR A 432 8.45 6.42 5.11
C THR A 432 8.36 7.84 4.56
N TYR A 433 7.18 8.24 4.07
CA TYR A 433 6.93 9.63 3.69
C TYR A 433 7.15 10.60 4.86
N LEU A 434 6.63 10.30 6.05
CA LEU A 434 6.83 11.15 7.23
C LEU A 434 8.31 11.29 7.61
N ALA A 435 9.12 10.26 7.36
CA ALA A 435 10.56 10.33 7.60
C ALA A 435 11.28 11.28 6.64
N THR A 436 10.78 11.49 5.42
CA THR A 436 11.34 12.50 4.49
C THR A 436 11.21 13.93 5.00
N LEU A 437 10.32 14.16 5.97
CA LEU A 437 10.11 15.47 6.58
C LEU A 437 11.18 15.81 7.62
N VAL A 438 11.98 14.83 8.06
CA VAL A 438 13.05 15.03 9.05
C VAL A 438 14.33 15.46 8.34
N PRO A 439 14.78 16.72 8.50
CA PRO A 439 16.05 17.15 7.93
C PRO A 439 17.22 16.49 8.67
N GLY A 440 18.34 16.31 7.96
CA GLY A 440 19.61 15.91 8.58
C GLY A 440 19.72 14.43 8.98
N LEU A 441 18.79 13.56 8.56
CA LEU A 441 18.98 12.11 8.71
C LEU A 441 20.24 11.67 7.94
N THR A 442 21.11 10.92 8.61
CA THR A 442 22.25 10.26 7.94
C THR A 442 21.74 9.20 6.95
N GLU A 443 22.57 8.80 5.98
CA GLU A 443 22.17 7.71 5.05
C GLU A 443 21.84 6.41 5.78
N SER A 444 22.54 6.07 6.86
CA SER A 444 22.22 4.87 7.64
C SER A 444 20.87 4.99 8.38
N MET A 445 20.51 6.18 8.87
CA MET A 445 19.19 6.43 9.48
C MET A 445 18.06 6.37 8.44
N LYS A 446 18.27 6.94 7.25
CA LYS A 446 17.32 6.83 6.12
C LYS A 446 17.11 5.37 5.74
N HIS A 447 18.21 4.64 5.59
CA HIS A 447 18.20 3.20 5.31
C HIS A 447 17.43 2.43 6.39
N ALA A 448 17.73 2.65 7.67
CA ALA A 448 17.08 1.99 8.80
C ALA A 448 15.57 2.20 8.86
N VAL A 449 15.10 3.42 8.57
CA VAL A 449 13.65 3.70 8.53
C VAL A 449 12.96 2.88 7.44
N VAL A 450 13.51 2.88 6.22
CA VAL A 450 12.91 2.15 5.10
C VAL A 450 13.04 0.64 5.31
N ALA A 451 14.18 0.16 5.78
CA ALA A 451 14.41 -1.24 6.14
C ALA A 451 13.39 -1.74 7.18
N GLY A 452 13.12 -0.93 8.21
CA GLY A 452 12.10 -1.25 9.21
C GLY A 452 10.70 -1.30 8.60
N ALA A 453 10.36 -0.33 7.74
CA ALA A 453 9.04 -0.24 7.11
C ALA A 453 8.76 -1.44 6.19
N VAL A 454 9.74 -1.83 5.37
CA VAL A 454 9.58 -2.96 4.45
C VAL A 454 9.62 -4.30 5.18
N ALA A 455 10.50 -4.48 6.19
CA ALA A 455 10.59 -5.73 6.94
C ALA A 455 9.34 -5.98 7.79
N GLY A 456 8.82 -4.94 8.46
CA GLY A 456 7.63 -5.05 9.30
C GLY A 456 6.31 -5.14 8.52
N GLY A 457 6.29 -4.74 7.24
CA GLY A 457 5.09 -4.69 6.40
C GLY A 457 4.41 -6.04 6.16
N GLY A 458 5.07 -7.17 6.46
CA GLY A 458 4.48 -8.50 6.40
C GLY A 458 3.89 -9.03 7.72
N LEU A 459 4.06 -8.33 8.85
CA LEU A 459 3.70 -8.84 10.17
C LEU A 459 2.19 -8.98 10.40
N THR A 460 1.39 -8.17 9.73
CA THR A 460 -0.07 -8.22 9.85
C THR A 460 -0.79 -7.99 8.52
N VAL A 461 -2.07 -8.33 8.49
CA VAL A 461 -2.95 -8.09 7.34
C VAL A 461 -3.07 -6.60 6.99
N ILE A 462 -2.96 -5.71 7.97
CA ILE A 462 -3.22 -4.27 7.76
C ILE A 462 -1.94 -3.47 7.49
N ALA A 463 -0.78 -4.11 7.61
CA ALA A 463 0.53 -3.48 7.51
C ALA A 463 0.87 -3.01 6.10
N ASN A 464 0.29 -3.65 5.07
CA ASN A 464 0.52 -3.32 3.68
C ASN A 464 -0.72 -3.65 2.82
N ALA A 465 -1.03 -2.81 1.83
CA ALA A 465 -2.20 -2.93 0.97
C ALA A 465 -2.33 -4.28 0.19
N PRO A 466 -1.24 -4.97 -0.21
CA PRO A 466 -1.32 -6.29 -0.82
C PRO A 466 -1.79 -7.39 0.16
N ASN A 467 -1.52 -7.28 1.46
CA ASN A 467 -1.76 -8.36 2.41
C ASN A 467 -3.24 -8.80 2.49
N PRO A 468 -4.24 -7.90 2.52
CA PRO A 468 -5.65 -8.28 2.43
C PRO A 468 -6.01 -9.01 1.13
N ALA A 469 -5.39 -8.65 -0.01
CA ALA A 469 -5.63 -9.32 -1.28
C ALA A 469 -5.12 -10.77 -1.23
N GLY A 470 -3.87 -10.97 -0.77
CA GLY A 470 -3.30 -12.30 -0.57
C GLY A 470 -4.12 -13.14 0.42
N GLN A 471 -4.56 -12.54 1.54
CA GLN A 471 -5.43 -13.20 2.50
C GLN A 471 -6.75 -13.64 1.86
N SER A 472 -7.41 -12.75 1.09
CA SER A 472 -8.70 -13.04 0.47
C SER A 472 -8.61 -14.18 -0.54
N ILE A 473 -7.55 -14.22 -1.35
CA ILE A 473 -7.32 -15.27 -2.35
C ILE A 473 -7.11 -16.63 -1.67
N LEU A 474 -6.39 -16.66 -0.55
CA LEU A 474 -6.06 -17.89 0.16
C LEU A 474 -7.08 -18.27 1.23
N ALA A 475 -8.08 -17.43 1.51
CA ALA A 475 -8.99 -17.57 2.65
C ALA A 475 -9.72 -18.93 2.66
N SER A 476 -10.08 -19.45 1.49
CA SER A 476 -10.79 -20.74 1.36
C SER A 476 -10.00 -21.94 1.88
N PHE A 477 -8.67 -21.82 2.02
CA PHE A 477 -7.81 -22.88 2.52
C PHE A 477 -7.62 -22.86 4.05
N PHE A 478 -8.25 -21.91 4.76
CA PHE A 478 -8.15 -21.78 6.21
C PHE A 478 -9.52 -22.02 6.87
N PRO A 479 -9.73 -23.20 7.51
CA PRO A 479 -10.97 -23.48 8.23
C PRO A 479 -11.21 -22.45 9.34
N GLY A 480 -12.34 -21.75 9.30
CA GLY A 480 -12.66 -20.68 10.25
C GLY A 480 -11.98 -19.33 9.97
N GLY A 481 -11.32 -19.18 8.82
CA GLY A 481 -10.63 -17.95 8.40
C GLY A 481 -9.19 -17.84 8.91
N VAL A 482 -8.52 -16.76 8.50
CA VAL A 482 -7.12 -16.50 8.85
C VAL A 482 -7.03 -15.87 10.25
N SER A 483 -6.40 -16.57 11.18
CA SER A 483 -6.10 -16.09 12.53
C SER A 483 -4.96 -15.09 12.51
N ALA A 484 -5.22 -13.87 13.02
CA ALA A 484 -4.22 -12.79 13.09
C ALA A 484 -2.98 -13.19 13.92
N LEU A 485 -3.18 -13.89 15.05
CA LEU A 485 -2.07 -14.32 15.90
C LEU A 485 -1.18 -15.37 15.22
N ARG A 486 -1.80 -16.36 14.55
CA ARG A 486 -1.03 -17.40 13.86
C ARG A 486 -0.30 -16.85 12.63
N LEU A 487 -0.89 -15.88 11.92
CA LEU A 487 -0.23 -15.14 10.86
C LEU A 487 0.99 -14.40 11.39
N PHE A 488 0.83 -13.61 12.46
CA PHE A 488 1.92 -12.88 13.10
C PHE A 488 3.08 -13.81 13.49
N LEU A 489 2.77 -14.94 14.13
CA LEU A 489 3.78 -15.94 14.50
C LEU A 489 4.46 -16.56 13.27
N GLY A 490 3.73 -16.76 12.16
CA GLY A 490 4.28 -17.24 10.89
C GLY A 490 5.19 -16.22 10.20
N ALA A 491 4.90 -14.93 10.34
CA ALA A 491 5.66 -13.82 9.75
C ALA A 491 6.88 -13.40 10.60
N LEU A 492 6.89 -13.70 11.91
CA LEU A 492 7.93 -13.23 12.83
C LEU A 492 9.34 -13.67 12.44
N LEU A 493 9.53 -14.98 12.18
CA LEU A 493 10.85 -15.50 11.81
C LEU A 493 11.36 -14.91 10.48
N PRO A 494 10.59 -14.91 9.38
CA PRO A 494 10.98 -14.23 8.15
C PRO A 494 11.31 -12.75 8.36
N THR A 495 10.52 -12.03 9.17
CA THR A 495 10.74 -10.61 9.46
C THR A 495 12.08 -10.38 10.15
N LEU A 496 12.42 -11.22 11.12
CA LEU A 496 13.72 -11.14 11.81
C LEU A 496 14.87 -11.44 10.85
N VAL A 497 14.78 -12.51 10.07
CA VAL A 497 15.83 -12.88 9.09
C VAL A 497 16.08 -11.75 8.10
N VAL A 498 15.02 -11.21 7.52
CA VAL A 498 15.12 -10.12 6.55
C VAL A 498 15.60 -8.83 7.22
N GLY A 499 15.10 -8.49 8.40
CA GLY A 499 15.56 -7.34 9.17
C GLY A 499 17.04 -7.40 9.49
N PHE A 500 17.57 -8.58 9.85
CA PHE A 500 19.00 -8.77 10.03
C PHE A 500 19.79 -8.64 8.72
N CYS A 501 19.27 -9.16 7.61
CA CYS A 501 19.92 -9.00 6.30
C CYS A 501 20.02 -7.52 5.92
N LEU A 502 18.94 -6.75 6.10
CA LEU A 502 18.95 -5.32 5.77
C LEU A 502 19.91 -4.55 6.68
N MET A 503 19.85 -4.76 7.99
CA MET A 503 20.60 -3.93 8.95
C MET A 503 22.07 -4.31 9.11
N LEU A 504 22.43 -5.58 8.95
CA LEU A 504 23.81 -6.06 9.24
C LEU A 504 24.68 -6.22 8.00
N LEU A 505 24.07 -6.35 6.82
CA LEU A 505 24.84 -6.41 5.59
C LEU A 505 25.31 -4.99 5.22
N PRO A 506 26.43 -4.88 4.48
CA PRO A 506 26.89 -3.59 3.97
C PRO A 506 25.77 -2.95 3.15
N HIS A 507 25.45 -1.71 3.48
CA HIS A 507 24.56 -0.85 2.71
C HIS A 507 25.35 0.37 2.29
#